data_AF-A0A016TFC2-F1
#
_entry.id   AF-A0A016TFC2-F1
#
_cell.length_a   1.000
_cell.length_b   1.000
_cell.length_c   1.000
_cell.angle_alpha   90.00
_cell.angle_beta   90.00
_cell.angle_gamma   90.00
#
_symmetry.space_group_name_H-M   'P 1'
#
loop_
_entity.id
_entity.type
_entity.pdbx_description
1 polymer ?
#
loop_
_entity_poly.entity_id
_entity_poly.type
_entity_poly.pdbx_seq_one_letter_code
_entity_poly.pdbx_strand_id
1 'polypeptide(L)'
;MPNVKVDMAGSLPLLVAYAALLVFCDASIILRSRIRRQIGTVVKSDANTEGKGDDVLTNATAHIFKGADGTVDLGISSSGNAMGADLSSIQNQALGQVGGSGLSATGNVESSGQKTLSASEIAAAVHGDERMVSTLQKGEASGTGDTLVKATGGAVMSNYDLKSPYSGDNAVATAGATGSIKSLAEVLSKQELTWDNILVHVIGSAAAEGIGHAQANLDLGAGNANNGIEVNGLVSGVNTEGGNVNTQVNGSATMNGGQHDLTGNMHGSVNGASGNSTLLGATNIQSNHISGNSSVSSFADSKVHSDGSSSINLNGETVLNTEKGNGGKVGTNATAEGTNHHMTVQNGLNIQDNQGQTIAIGNGMVYGNGTENSNASMAVDTKYNENGNAQIIVNGDGQAHSNGANSSLTIGANADISNTYVGTALSNGAASGETNGMAGNASLNVDGGSGTGGSAVMEAWGGGKGDSSVFTNTGLTLKQWEQLRNITVNGGVSASGDRTQVNSFSMVSDKNGMQTLENSQKASSSSKGSSSASASSFTILKR
;
A
#
# COMPACT_ATOMS: atom_id res chain seq x y z
N MET A 1 94.10 -13.67 -60.52
CA MET A 1 93.16 -13.50 -59.40
C MET A 1 93.82 -12.65 -58.33
N PRO A 2 93.21 -11.51 -57.96
CA PRO A 2 93.09 -11.24 -56.53
C PRO A 2 91.69 -10.76 -56.12
N ASN A 3 91.36 -11.14 -54.88
CA ASN A 3 90.20 -10.79 -54.08
C ASN A 3 89.86 -9.30 -54.07
N VAL A 4 88.61 -8.96 -54.37
CA VAL A 4 88.00 -7.69 -53.94
C VAL A 4 87.49 -7.91 -52.52
N LYS A 5 88.21 -7.37 -51.53
CA LYS A 5 87.73 -7.19 -50.16
C LYS A 5 86.68 -6.07 -50.19
N VAL A 6 85.45 -6.39 -49.81
CA VAL A 6 84.43 -5.38 -49.45
C VAL A 6 84.81 -4.87 -48.06
N ASP A 7 85.32 -3.64 -48.01
CA ASP A 7 85.70 -2.99 -46.76
C ASP A 7 84.42 -2.46 -46.07
N MET A 8 83.88 -3.24 -45.13
CA MET A 8 82.79 -2.83 -44.24
C MET A 8 83.33 -1.94 -43.10
N ALA A 9 84.01 -0.84 -43.45
CA ALA A 9 84.58 0.09 -42.47
C ALA A 9 83.76 1.39 -42.29
N GLY A 10 82.59 1.51 -42.94
CA GLY A 10 81.74 2.72 -42.89
C GLY A 10 80.45 2.63 -42.07
N SER A 11 80.06 1.44 -41.59
CA SER A 11 78.71 1.22 -41.02
C SER A 11 78.64 1.23 -39.49
N LEU A 12 79.77 1.10 -38.78
CA LEU A 12 79.79 1.03 -37.31
C LEU A 12 79.35 2.33 -36.61
N PRO A 13 79.79 3.54 -37.03
CA PRO A 13 79.37 4.78 -36.39
C PRO A 13 77.88 5.07 -36.63
N LEU A 14 77.37 4.70 -37.80
CA LEU A 14 75.97 4.90 -38.18
C LEU A 14 75.04 3.96 -37.40
N LEU A 15 75.45 2.70 -37.19
CA LEU A 15 74.67 1.72 -36.43
C LEU A 15 74.60 2.08 -34.93
N VAL A 16 75.71 2.58 -34.36
CA VAL A 16 75.76 3.03 -32.96
C VAL A 16 74.93 4.30 -32.77
N ALA A 17 74.96 5.24 -33.72
CA ALA A 17 74.11 6.42 -33.68
C ALA A 17 72.61 6.07 -33.81
N TYR A 18 72.25 5.09 -34.65
CA TYR A 18 70.87 4.63 -34.82
C TYR A 18 70.36 3.86 -33.59
N ALA A 19 71.20 3.03 -32.97
CA ALA A 19 70.87 2.33 -31.73
C ALA A 19 70.72 3.30 -30.54
N ALA A 20 71.58 4.31 -30.44
CA ALA A 20 71.47 5.36 -29.43
C ALA A 20 70.19 6.20 -29.63
N LEU A 21 69.82 6.49 -30.87
CA LEU A 21 68.58 7.21 -31.20
C LEU A 21 67.33 6.39 -30.84
N LEU A 22 67.33 5.07 -31.11
CA LEU A 22 66.22 4.18 -30.73
C LEU A 22 66.07 4.05 -29.21
N VAL A 23 67.17 3.91 -28.47
CA VAL A 23 67.15 3.88 -27.00
C VAL A 23 66.70 5.22 -26.41
N PHE A 24 67.11 6.35 -27.00
CA PHE A 24 66.62 7.67 -26.59
C PHE A 24 65.13 7.86 -26.94
N CYS A 25 64.67 7.37 -28.09
CA CYS A 25 63.27 7.39 -28.47
C CYS A 25 62.43 6.53 -27.50
N ASP A 26 62.82 5.30 -27.20
CA ASP A 26 62.11 4.43 -26.25
C ASP A 26 62.16 5.00 -24.82
N ALA A 27 63.32 5.49 -24.37
CA ALA A 27 63.42 6.16 -23.07
C ALA A 27 62.53 7.40 -23.03
N SER A 28 62.45 8.19 -24.10
CA SER A 28 61.58 9.36 -24.17
C SER A 28 60.09 9.01 -24.28
N ILE A 29 59.73 7.88 -24.89
CA ILE A 29 58.36 7.36 -24.95
C ILE A 29 57.94 6.81 -23.59
N ILE A 30 58.83 6.10 -22.88
CA ILE A 30 58.62 5.61 -21.52
C ILE A 30 58.59 6.77 -20.51
N LEU A 31 59.44 7.79 -20.69
CA LEU A 31 59.41 8.99 -19.87
C LEU A 31 58.16 9.82 -20.16
N ARG A 32 57.73 9.95 -21.42
CA ARG A 32 56.45 10.61 -21.77
C ARG A 32 55.23 9.82 -21.33
N SER A 33 55.27 8.49 -21.30
CA SER A 33 54.18 7.66 -20.77
C SER A 33 54.13 7.72 -19.24
N ARG A 34 55.29 7.74 -18.55
CA ARG A 34 55.39 8.00 -17.10
C ARG A 34 55.01 9.43 -16.72
N ILE A 35 55.42 10.43 -17.52
CA ILE A 35 55.06 11.85 -17.31
C ILE A 35 53.59 12.08 -17.62
N ARG A 36 52.98 11.43 -18.64
CA ARG A 36 51.52 11.43 -18.82
C ARG A 36 50.79 10.77 -17.65
N ARG A 37 51.37 9.73 -17.03
CA ARG A 37 50.88 9.14 -15.78
C ARG A 37 51.07 10.06 -14.55
N GLN A 38 51.87 11.12 -14.68
CA GLN A 38 52.15 12.13 -13.66
C GLN A 38 51.48 13.48 -13.92
N ILE A 39 50.76 13.65 -15.05
CA ILE A 39 49.84 14.77 -15.25
C ILE A 39 48.68 14.51 -14.28
N GLY A 40 48.67 15.30 -13.20
CA GLY A 40 47.97 15.01 -11.96
C GLY A 40 46.59 14.40 -12.13
N THR A 41 46.41 13.18 -11.64
CA THR A 41 45.09 12.66 -11.31
C THR A 41 44.38 13.73 -10.49
N VAL A 42 43.30 14.30 -11.03
CA VAL A 42 42.52 15.29 -10.31
C VAL A 42 41.86 14.58 -9.14
N VAL A 43 42.17 15.02 -7.93
CA VAL A 43 41.56 14.51 -6.71
C VAL A 43 40.81 15.65 -6.06
N LYS A 44 39.50 15.46 -5.84
CA LYS A 44 38.66 16.41 -5.11
C LYS A 44 37.85 15.65 -4.09
N SER A 45 37.71 16.23 -2.91
CA SER A 45 36.91 15.68 -1.83
C SER A 45 36.28 16.83 -1.07
N ASP A 46 34.97 16.81 -0.90
CA ASP A 46 34.20 17.81 -0.18
C ASP A 46 33.09 17.11 0.63
N ALA A 47 32.89 17.57 1.86
CA ALA A 47 31.86 17.07 2.76
C ALA A 47 31.23 18.28 3.46
N ASN A 48 29.89 18.34 3.45
CA ASN A 48 29.15 19.39 4.13
C ASN A 48 28.01 18.77 4.97
N THR A 49 27.78 19.33 6.14
CA THR A 49 26.64 19.01 7.02
C THR A 49 26.13 20.30 7.63
N GLU A 50 24.87 20.61 7.37
CA GLU A 50 24.15 21.72 8.00
C GLU A 50 22.99 21.18 8.83
N GLY A 51 22.70 21.83 9.96
CA GLY A 51 21.62 21.42 10.85
C GLY A 51 20.85 22.58 11.45
N LYS A 52 19.57 22.35 11.75
CA LYS A 52 18.67 23.29 12.45
C LYS A 52 17.87 22.52 13.49
N GLY A 53 17.73 23.11 14.68
CA GLY A 53 17.05 22.54 15.84
C GLY A 53 17.49 23.27 17.11
N ASP A 54 16.94 22.88 18.25
CA ASP A 54 17.37 23.35 19.56
C ASP A 54 18.76 22.79 19.90
N ASP A 55 18.97 21.50 19.62
CA ASP A 55 20.25 20.80 19.76
C ASP A 55 20.70 20.27 18.41
N VAL A 56 21.91 20.64 17.98
CA VAL A 56 22.46 20.25 16.68
C VAL A 56 23.90 19.76 16.84
N LEU A 57 24.18 18.57 16.31
CA LEU A 57 25.51 18.00 16.15
C LEU A 57 25.77 17.71 14.68
N THR A 58 26.87 18.23 14.14
CA THR A 58 27.27 18.03 12.74
C THR A 58 28.73 17.61 12.65
N ASN A 59 29.05 16.70 11.73
CA ASN A 59 30.41 16.27 11.43
C ASN A 59 30.57 16.05 9.92
N ALA A 60 31.65 16.58 9.35
CA ALA A 60 31.97 16.40 7.94
C ALA A 60 33.47 16.16 7.80
N THR A 61 33.85 15.04 7.19
CA THR A 61 35.24 14.62 7.03
C THR A 61 35.52 14.23 5.59
N ALA A 62 36.64 14.69 5.05
CA ALA A 62 37.12 14.27 3.75
C ALA A 62 38.61 13.91 3.87
N HIS A 63 38.95 12.68 3.49
CA HIS A 63 40.30 12.16 3.52
C HIS A 63 40.73 11.69 2.14
N ILE A 64 41.98 12.00 1.80
CA ILE A 64 42.67 11.53 0.59
C ILE A 64 43.84 10.68 1.05
N PHE A 65 43.90 9.44 0.59
CA PHE A 65 45.00 8.53 0.90
C PHE A 65 45.79 8.21 -0.37
N LYS A 66 47.09 7.97 -0.22
CA LYS A 66 47.94 7.48 -1.30
C LYS A 66 48.68 6.23 -0.84
N GLY A 67 48.40 5.10 -1.47
CA GLY A 67 49.07 3.83 -1.22
C GLY A 67 50.53 3.83 -1.68
N ALA A 68 51.32 2.90 -1.14
CA ALA A 68 52.71 2.69 -1.55
C ALA A 68 52.86 2.20 -3.01
N ASP A 69 51.81 1.57 -3.53
CA ASP A 69 51.64 1.18 -4.93
C ASP A 69 51.28 2.37 -5.86
N GLY A 70 50.99 3.53 -5.27
CA GLY A 70 50.66 4.77 -5.96
C GLY A 70 49.16 5.02 -6.13
N THR A 71 48.29 4.07 -5.73
CA THR A 71 46.83 4.17 -5.76
C THR A 71 46.36 5.34 -4.90
N VAL A 72 45.33 6.05 -5.35
CA VAL A 72 44.75 7.19 -4.62
C VAL A 72 43.34 6.84 -4.22
N ASP A 73 43.06 6.91 -2.93
CA ASP A 73 41.77 6.58 -2.34
C ASP A 73 41.13 7.81 -1.71
N LEU A 74 39.81 7.78 -1.66
CA LEU A 74 38.97 8.79 -1.02
C LEU A 74 38.12 8.14 0.05
N GLY A 75 38.03 8.80 1.20
CA GLY A 75 37.02 8.53 2.23
C GLY A 75 36.33 9.83 2.61
N ILE A 76 35.02 9.91 2.36
CA ILE A 76 34.22 11.12 2.61
C ILE A 76 33.06 10.70 3.50
N SER A 77 32.83 11.42 4.58
CA SER A 77 31.67 11.23 5.43
C SER A 77 31.06 12.55 5.85
N SER A 78 29.74 12.60 5.90
CA SER A 78 28.99 13.73 6.44
C SER A 78 27.85 13.16 7.29
N SER A 79 27.73 13.62 8.53
CA SER A 79 26.72 13.16 9.46
C SER A 79 26.21 14.29 10.33
N GLY A 80 24.94 14.22 10.70
CA GLY A 80 24.32 15.19 11.57
C GLY A 80 23.14 14.62 12.32
N ASN A 81 22.88 15.19 13.49
CA ASN A 81 21.70 14.93 14.31
C ASN A 81 21.18 16.27 14.84
N ALA A 82 19.90 16.54 14.62
CA ALA A 82 19.22 17.72 15.12
C ALA A 82 17.94 17.31 15.85
N MET A 83 17.72 17.90 17.03
CA MET A 83 16.51 17.76 17.81
C MET A 83 15.92 19.14 18.06
N GLY A 84 14.59 19.25 18.16
CA GLY A 84 13.96 20.52 18.47
C GLY A 84 12.48 20.44 18.81
N ALA A 85 11.95 21.56 19.27
CA ALA A 85 10.52 21.86 19.24
C ALA A 85 10.14 22.48 17.89
N ASP A 86 8.97 22.11 17.37
CA ASP A 86 8.35 22.56 16.12
C ASP A 86 9.06 22.13 14.82
N LEU A 87 10.40 22.18 14.77
CA LEU A 87 11.19 21.86 13.59
C LEU A 87 12.60 21.37 13.94
N SER A 88 13.04 20.32 13.24
CA SER A 88 14.45 19.97 13.08
C SER A 88 14.78 19.63 11.63
N SER A 89 16.02 19.85 11.21
CA SER A 89 16.47 19.44 9.87
C SER A 89 17.97 19.18 9.82
N ILE A 90 18.40 18.23 9.01
CA ILE A 90 19.81 17.98 8.63
C ILE A 90 19.92 17.95 7.11
N GLN A 91 20.95 18.59 6.56
CA GLN A 91 21.32 18.53 5.16
C GLN A 91 22.76 18.08 5.03
N ASN A 92 22.98 16.93 4.40
CA ASN A 92 24.30 16.36 4.17
C ASN A 92 24.63 16.32 2.69
N GLN A 93 25.91 16.53 2.41
CA GLN A 93 26.51 16.35 1.09
C GLN A 93 27.87 15.67 1.20
N ALA A 94 28.19 14.81 0.25
CA ALA A 94 29.52 14.26 0.04
C ALA A 94 29.85 14.26 -1.45
N LEU A 95 31.00 14.82 -1.83
CA LEU A 95 31.47 14.91 -3.22
C LEU A 95 32.90 14.39 -3.30
N GLY A 96 33.15 13.45 -4.21
CA GLY A 96 34.46 12.85 -4.41
C GLY A 96 34.79 12.71 -5.88
N GLN A 97 36.05 12.94 -6.24
CA GLN A 97 36.55 12.73 -7.60
C GLN A 97 37.97 12.18 -7.55
N VAL A 98 38.23 11.08 -8.26
CA VAL A 98 39.60 10.57 -8.54
C VAL A 98 39.72 10.38 -10.05
N GLY A 99 40.55 11.21 -10.68
CA GLY A 99 40.72 11.18 -12.13
C GLY A 99 39.41 11.50 -12.87
N GLY A 100 39.00 10.60 -13.77
CA GLY A 100 37.76 10.72 -14.54
C GLY A 100 36.51 10.18 -13.82
N SER A 101 36.65 9.65 -12.60
CA SER A 101 35.53 9.05 -11.86
C SER A 101 35.06 9.96 -10.73
N GLY A 102 33.75 10.02 -10.52
CA GLY A 102 33.13 10.87 -9.52
C GLY A 102 32.07 10.14 -8.69
N LEU A 103 31.88 10.63 -7.48
CA LEU A 103 30.75 10.30 -6.61
C LEU A 103 30.15 11.58 -6.05
N SER A 104 28.84 11.58 -5.90
CA SER A 104 28.09 12.65 -5.24
C SER A 104 26.96 12.00 -4.47
N ALA A 105 26.75 12.45 -3.24
CA ALA A 105 25.70 11.96 -2.38
C ALA A 105 25.05 13.12 -1.63
N THR A 106 23.75 13.02 -1.44
CA THR A 106 22.94 13.96 -0.65
C THR A 106 22.08 13.20 0.33
N GLY A 107 21.84 13.78 1.50
CA GLY A 107 21.07 13.16 2.57
C GLY A 107 20.39 14.24 3.39
N ASN A 108 19.09 14.43 3.16
CA ASN A 108 18.31 15.49 3.76
C ASN A 108 17.21 14.89 4.63
N VAL A 109 17.02 15.43 5.82
CA VAL A 109 15.88 15.12 6.69
C VAL A 109 15.30 16.41 7.23
N GLU A 110 13.97 16.51 7.20
CA GLU A 110 13.20 17.56 7.85
C GLU A 110 12.09 16.91 8.69
N SER A 111 11.88 17.41 9.89
CA SER A 111 10.87 16.89 10.81
C SER A 111 10.17 18.07 11.48
N SER A 112 8.85 18.04 11.53
CA SER A 112 7.99 19.11 12.04
C SER A 112 6.93 18.55 12.96
N GLY A 113 6.74 19.16 14.13
CA GLY A 113 5.88 18.69 15.22
C GLY A 113 6.35 19.19 16.58
N GLN A 114 5.62 18.94 17.67
CA GLN A 114 6.00 19.45 19.01
C GLN A 114 7.36 18.92 19.51
N LYS A 115 7.72 17.71 19.10
CA LYS A 115 9.04 17.11 19.34
C LYS A 115 9.53 16.52 18.03
N THR A 116 10.73 16.89 17.63
CA THR A 116 11.30 16.45 16.37
C THR A 116 12.72 15.93 16.54
N LEU A 117 13.09 14.96 15.71
CA LEU A 117 14.45 14.45 15.56
C LEU A 117 14.72 14.25 14.08
N SER A 118 15.87 14.72 13.61
CA SER A 118 16.33 14.54 12.25
C SER A 118 17.79 14.11 12.27
N ALA A 119 18.07 12.94 11.72
CA ALA A 119 19.42 12.39 11.64
C ALA A 119 19.74 11.99 10.20
N SER A 120 20.93 12.33 9.73
CA SER A 120 21.42 11.82 8.46
C SER A 120 22.89 11.48 8.53
N GLU A 121 23.28 10.43 7.81
CA GLU A 121 24.65 9.98 7.64
C GLU A 121 24.89 9.68 6.16
N ILE A 122 26.07 10.06 5.67
CA ILE A 122 26.60 9.71 4.36
C ILE A 122 28.00 9.18 4.57
N ALA A 123 28.31 8.06 3.94
CA ALA A 123 29.65 7.53 3.81
C ALA A 123 29.91 7.24 2.33
N ALA A 124 30.99 7.76 1.78
CA ALA A 124 31.37 7.53 0.40
C ALA A 124 32.86 7.24 0.30
N ALA A 125 33.22 6.28 -0.54
CA ALA A 125 34.59 5.85 -0.70
C ALA A 125 34.93 5.54 -2.16
N VAL A 126 36.19 5.79 -2.50
CA VAL A 126 36.84 5.33 -3.73
C VAL A 126 38.10 4.59 -3.32
N HIS A 127 38.24 3.32 -3.73
CA HIS A 127 39.45 2.54 -3.53
C HIS A 127 39.86 1.88 -4.85
N GLY A 128 40.89 2.41 -5.51
CA GLY A 128 41.24 2.00 -6.88
C GLY A 128 40.05 2.13 -7.86
N ASP A 129 39.57 0.99 -8.37
CA ASP A 129 38.41 0.91 -9.27
C ASP A 129 37.08 0.69 -8.53
N GLU A 130 37.11 0.39 -7.23
CA GLU A 130 35.92 0.16 -6.41
C GLU A 130 35.38 1.48 -5.87
N ARG A 131 34.05 1.60 -5.88
CA ARG A 131 33.34 2.81 -5.44
C ARG A 131 32.09 2.40 -4.69
N MET A 132 31.83 3.09 -3.60
CA MET A 132 30.65 2.87 -2.78
C MET A 132 30.15 4.20 -2.24
N VAL A 133 28.84 4.35 -2.22
CA VAL A 133 28.14 5.41 -1.50
C VAL A 133 27.08 4.76 -0.63
N SER A 134 27.00 5.15 0.63
CA SER A 134 25.94 4.79 1.57
C SER A 134 25.34 6.07 2.12
N THR A 135 24.02 6.16 2.11
CA THR A 135 23.27 7.25 2.70
C THR A 135 22.20 6.68 3.63
N LEU A 136 22.03 7.30 4.79
CA LEU A 136 21.02 6.97 5.78
C LEU A 136 20.37 8.26 6.27
N GLN A 137 19.05 8.26 6.30
CA GLN A 137 18.23 9.36 6.73
C GLN A 137 17.16 8.80 7.67
N LYS A 138 17.02 9.38 8.85
CA LYS A 138 16.01 9.03 9.85
C LYS A 138 15.37 10.29 10.37
N GLY A 139 14.05 10.30 10.48
CA GLY A 139 13.35 11.40 11.11
C GLY A 139 12.17 10.92 11.92
N GLU A 140 11.86 11.67 12.97
CA GLU A 140 10.76 11.42 13.89
C GLU A 140 10.10 12.76 14.24
N ALA A 141 8.78 12.78 14.28
CA ALA A 141 8.01 13.90 14.77
C ALA A 141 6.82 13.41 15.59
N SER A 142 6.58 14.01 16.75
CA SER A 142 5.45 13.67 17.61
C SER A 142 4.85 14.89 18.30
N GLY A 143 3.57 14.80 18.68
CA GLY A 143 2.87 15.85 19.40
C GLY A 143 1.36 15.77 19.25
N THR A 144 0.67 16.85 19.59
CA THR A 144 -0.72 17.11 19.19
C THR A 144 -0.75 17.96 17.92
N GLY A 145 -1.75 17.75 17.05
CA GLY A 145 -1.90 18.50 15.80
C GLY A 145 -1.09 17.86 14.68
N ASP A 146 -0.50 18.68 13.81
CA ASP A 146 0.22 18.19 12.64
C ASP A 146 1.64 17.71 12.99
N THR A 147 2.00 16.58 12.42
CA THR A 147 3.37 16.05 12.42
C THR A 147 3.75 15.65 11.00
N LEU A 148 4.99 15.90 10.61
CA LEU A 148 5.50 15.63 9.28
C LEU A 148 6.98 15.27 9.36
N VAL A 149 7.37 14.22 8.65
CA VAL A 149 8.77 13.89 8.44
C VAL A 149 9.01 13.65 6.96
N LYS A 150 10.08 14.23 6.43
CA LYS A 150 10.56 14.02 5.06
C LYS A 150 12.03 13.63 5.11
N ALA A 151 12.37 12.48 4.53
CA ALA A 151 13.72 12.02 4.33
C ALA A 151 13.98 11.84 2.83
N THR A 152 15.10 12.32 2.35
CA THR A 152 15.53 12.15 0.96
C THR A 152 17.02 11.87 0.90
N GLY A 153 17.37 10.71 0.38
CA GLY A 153 18.73 10.29 0.09
C GLY A 153 18.94 10.15 -1.41
N GLY A 154 20.14 10.42 -1.89
CA GLY A 154 20.47 10.23 -3.30
C GLY A 154 21.96 10.04 -3.50
N ALA A 155 22.30 9.23 -4.48
CA ALA A 155 23.68 8.95 -4.85
C ALA A 155 23.84 8.95 -6.37
N VAL A 156 24.93 9.57 -6.82
CA VAL A 156 25.35 9.61 -8.22
C VAL A 156 26.77 9.08 -8.28
N MET A 157 27.00 8.11 -9.14
CA MET A 157 28.31 7.53 -9.43
C MET A 157 28.61 7.62 -10.92
N SER A 158 29.84 8.01 -11.27
CA SER A 158 30.31 8.09 -12.66
C SER A 158 31.75 7.64 -12.82
N ASN A 159 32.09 7.18 -14.03
CA ASN A 159 33.43 6.79 -14.44
C ASN A 159 33.66 7.18 -15.91
N TYR A 160 34.60 8.09 -16.16
CA TYR A 160 34.94 8.61 -17.50
C TYR A 160 33.68 8.99 -18.30
N ASP A 161 32.85 9.87 -17.73
CA ASP A 161 31.57 10.38 -18.26
C ASP A 161 30.41 9.36 -18.37
N LEU A 162 30.65 8.07 -18.08
CA LEU A 162 29.58 7.08 -17.94
C LEU A 162 29.00 7.11 -16.54
N LYS A 163 27.68 7.15 -16.41
CA LYS A 163 26.99 7.00 -15.13
C LYS A 163 26.73 5.52 -14.84
N SER A 164 26.76 5.13 -13.58
CA SER A 164 26.22 3.82 -13.16
C SER A 164 24.75 3.71 -13.63
N PRO A 165 24.25 2.50 -13.98
CA PRO A 165 22.86 2.29 -14.33
C PRO A 165 21.85 2.72 -13.27
N TYR A 166 22.28 2.79 -11.99
CA TYR A 166 21.47 3.15 -10.83
C TYR A 166 21.79 4.56 -10.30
N SER A 167 22.53 5.34 -11.08
CA SER A 167 23.00 6.68 -10.69
C SER A 167 21.85 7.70 -10.76
N GLY A 168 21.58 8.38 -9.66
CA GLY A 168 20.49 9.36 -9.56
C GLY A 168 19.14 8.76 -9.17
N ASP A 169 19.09 7.47 -8.85
CA ASP A 169 17.97 6.87 -8.14
C ASP A 169 17.95 7.48 -6.74
N ASN A 170 16.90 8.23 -6.40
CA ASN A 170 16.78 8.83 -5.06
C ASN A 170 15.88 7.92 -4.21
N ALA A 171 16.17 7.83 -2.92
CA ALA A 171 15.28 7.24 -1.94
C ALA A 171 14.54 8.37 -1.22
N VAL A 172 13.21 8.29 -1.17
CA VAL A 172 12.32 9.27 -0.54
C VAL A 172 11.44 8.52 0.46
N ALA A 173 11.31 9.09 1.66
CA ALA A 173 10.37 8.61 2.65
C ALA A 173 9.70 9.81 3.34
N THR A 174 8.38 9.88 3.23
CA THR A 174 7.55 10.94 3.82
C THR A 174 6.42 10.31 4.63
N ALA A 175 6.29 10.74 5.88
CA ALA A 175 5.18 10.35 6.75
C ALA A 175 4.55 11.60 7.35
N GLY A 176 3.22 11.63 7.45
CA GLY A 176 2.48 12.74 8.03
C GLY A 176 1.26 12.27 8.81
N ALA A 177 0.94 12.95 9.90
CA ALA A 177 -0.18 12.61 10.75
C ALA A 177 -0.78 13.87 11.38
N THR A 178 -2.11 13.90 11.50
CA THR A 178 -2.87 14.99 12.11
C THR A 178 -3.93 14.42 13.06
N GLY A 179 -3.91 14.87 14.31
CA GLY A 179 -4.85 14.42 15.34
C GLY A 179 -4.81 15.29 16.59
N SER A 180 -5.96 15.53 17.20
CA SER A 180 -6.07 16.45 18.35
C SER A 180 -5.55 15.87 19.67
N ILE A 181 -5.37 14.56 19.78
CA ILE A 181 -4.88 13.88 20.99
C ILE A 181 -3.42 13.50 20.83
N LYS A 182 -3.07 12.89 19.69
CA LYS A 182 -1.72 12.43 19.40
C LYS A 182 -1.50 12.37 17.89
N SER A 183 -0.28 12.65 17.47
CA SER A 183 0.22 12.44 16.11
C SER A 183 1.68 12.03 16.17
N LEU A 184 2.05 11.13 15.27
CA LEU A 184 3.38 10.54 15.15
C LEU A 184 3.67 10.33 13.66
N ALA A 185 4.86 10.74 13.24
CA ALA A 185 5.42 10.45 11.93
C ALA A 185 6.87 9.99 12.11
N GLU A 186 7.23 8.87 11.50
CA GLU A 186 8.57 8.28 11.56
C GLU A 186 8.96 7.78 10.18
N VAL A 187 10.20 8.04 9.76
CA VAL A 187 10.72 7.49 8.49
C VAL A 187 12.18 7.07 8.63
N LEU A 188 12.55 6.09 7.81
CA LEU A 188 13.92 5.69 7.56
C LEU A 188 14.09 5.54 6.04
N SER A 189 15.11 6.19 5.49
CA SER A 189 15.55 6.01 4.11
C SER A 189 17.01 5.64 4.13
N LYS A 190 17.35 4.50 3.53
CA LYS A 190 18.72 4.02 3.37
C LYS A 190 18.96 3.66 1.92
N GLN A 191 20.10 4.09 1.39
CA GLN A 191 20.56 3.71 0.07
C GLN A 191 22.05 3.36 0.09
N GLU A 192 22.40 2.25 -0.55
CA GLU A 192 23.78 1.87 -0.85
C GLU A 192 23.92 1.70 -2.36
N LEU A 193 24.87 2.40 -2.96
CA LEU A 193 25.16 2.37 -4.38
C LEU A 193 26.59 1.89 -4.61
N THR A 194 26.73 0.85 -5.41
CA THR A 194 28.00 0.42 -6.02
C THR A 194 27.92 0.60 -7.53
N TRP A 195 28.98 0.24 -8.26
CA TRP A 195 28.93 0.32 -9.72
C TRP A 195 27.85 -0.60 -10.32
N ASP A 196 27.76 -1.82 -9.80
CA ASP A 196 26.96 -2.92 -10.37
C ASP A 196 25.63 -3.16 -9.65
N ASN A 197 25.38 -2.52 -8.50
CA ASN A 197 24.18 -2.76 -7.71
C ASN A 197 23.69 -1.52 -6.96
N ILE A 198 22.41 -1.53 -6.66
CA ILE A 198 21.75 -0.61 -5.74
C ILE A 198 20.99 -1.41 -4.68
N LEU A 199 21.17 -1.04 -3.43
CA LEU A 199 20.37 -1.52 -2.30
C LEU A 199 19.66 -0.33 -1.69
N VAL A 200 18.33 -0.35 -1.68
CA VAL A 200 17.51 0.66 -1.00
C VAL A 200 16.62 -0.02 0.02
N HIS A 201 16.47 0.63 1.16
CA HIS A 201 15.53 0.27 2.20
C HIS A 201 14.83 1.54 2.68
N VAL A 202 13.52 1.65 2.43
CA VAL A 202 12.68 2.75 2.91
C VAL A 202 11.59 2.22 3.81
N ILE A 203 11.42 2.81 5.00
CA ILE A 203 10.37 2.49 5.96
C ILE A 203 9.70 3.79 6.35
N GLY A 204 8.41 3.76 6.59
CA GLY A 204 7.76 4.83 7.33
C GLY A 204 6.50 4.39 8.05
N SER A 205 6.15 5.18 9.05
CA SER A 205 4.97 5.01 9.88
C SER A 205 4.36 6.37 10.15
N ALA A 206 3.04 6.46 10.03
CA ALA A 206 2.25 7.60 10.44
C ALA A 206 1.10 7.10 11.31
N ALA A 207 0.87 7.74 12.44
CA ALA A 207 -0.24 7.40 13.35
C ALA A 207 -0.83 8.66 13.98
N ALA A 208 -2.15 8.74 14.05
CA ALA A 208 -2.88 9.83 14.69
C ALA A 208 -4.06 9.33 15.52
N GLU A 209 -4.34 10.06 16.61
CA GLU A 209 -5.51 9.94 17.45
C GLU A 209 -6.13 11.33 17.64
N GLY A 210 -7.46 11.43 17.54
CA GLY A 210 -8.15 12.70 17.67
C GLY A 210 -9.63 12.58 18.00
N ILE A 211 -10.18 13.70 18.45
CA ILE A 211 -11.60 13.89 18.70
C ILE A 211 -12.23 14.49 17.45
N GLY A 212 -13.21 13.79 16.89
CA GLY A 212 -13.94 14.16 15.69
C GLY A 212 -13.16 13.97 14.38
N HIS A 213 -11.83 13.99 14.38
CA HIS A 213 -11.02 13.70 13.18
C HIS A 213 -9.61 13.21 13.53
N ALA A 214 -9.07 12.35 12.68
CA ALA A 214 -7.65 12.03 12.63
C ALA A 214 -7.26 11.53 11.23
N GLN A 215 -6.00 11.75 10.83
CA GLN A 215 -5.47 11.31 9.55
C GLN A 215 -4.01 10.86 9.68
N ALA A 216 -3.64 9.83 8.92
CA ALA A 216 -2.27 9.38 8.74
C ALA A 216 -2.00 9.14 7.25
N ASN A 217 -0.86 9.61 6.74
CA ASN A 217 -0.43 9.46 5.36
C ASN A 217 1.04 9.08 5.25
N LEU A 218 1.36 8.34 4.20
CA LEU A 218 2.68 7.79 3.93
C LEU A 218 2.95 7.82 2.42
N ASP A 219 4.16 8.22 2.05
CA ASP A 219 4.70 8.18 0.70
C ASP A 219 6.17 7.77 0.76
N LEU A 220 6.45 6.55 0.33
CA LEU A 220 7.79 5.99 0.23
C LEU A 220 8.08 5.69 -1.23
N GLY A 221 9.30 5.96 -1.67
CA GLY A 221 9.71 5.62 -3.03
C GLY A 221 11.21 5.52 -3.19
N ALA A 222 11.64 4.75 -4.18
CA ALA A 222 13.02 4.74 -4.62
C ALA A 222 13.19 4.30 -6.06
N GLY A 223 14.35 4.59 -6.64
CA GLY A 223 14.69 4.13 -7.98
C GLY A 223 14.21 5.08 -9.07
N ASN A 224 13.87 4.51 -10.23
CA ASN A 224 13.40 5.23 -11.41
C ASN A 224 12.28 4.47 -12.13
N ALA A 225 11.83 4.99 -13.28
CA ALA A 225 10.72 4.42 -14.05
C ALA A 225 10.97 3.00 -14.60
N ASN A 226 12.23 2.56 -14.70
CA ASN A 226 12.62 1.24 -15.21
C ASN A 226 13.02 0.26 -14.10
N ASN A 227 13.37 0.77 -12.92
CA ASN A 227 13.73 0.00 -11.74
C ASN A 227 13.43 0.83 -10.49
N GLY A 228 12.22 0.67 -9.95
CA GLY A 228 11.76 1.53 -8.86
C GLY A 228 10.64 0.92 -8.05
N ILE A 229 10.46 1.45 -6.85
CA ILE A 229 9.50 0.99 -5.84
C ILE A 229 8.74 2.20 -5.33
N GLU A 230 7.45 2.03 -5.05
CA GLU A 230 6.60 3.03 -4.42
C GLU A 230 5.67 2.35 -3.41
N VAL A 231 5.53 2.92 -2.22
CA VAL A 231 4.57 2.49 -1.18
C VAL A 231 3.87 3.74 -0.66
N ASN A 232 2.60 3.86 -1.01
CA ASN A 232 1.73 4.96 -0.62
C ASN A 232 0.61 4.46 0.26
N GLY A 233 0.19 5.26 1.24
CA GLY A 233 -0.98 4.95 2.04
C GLY A 233 -1.60 6.16 2.73
N LEU A 234 -2.90 6.06 2.97
CA LEU A 234 -3.72 7.06 3.65
C LEU A 234 -4.76 6.33 4.49
N VAL A 235 -4.95 6.79 5.73
CA VAL A 235 -6.17 6.50 6.51
C VAL A 235 -6.68 7.82 7.07
N SER A 236 -7.97 8.09 6.91
CA SER A 236 -8.61 9.31 7.37
C SER A 236 -9.98 8.97 7.94
N GLY A 237 -10.26 9.48 9.14
CA GLY A 237 -11.53 9.26 9.83
C GLY A 237 -12.13 10.56 10.33
N VAL A 238 -13.46 10.62 10.35
CA VAL A 238 -14.25 11.75 10.84
C VAL A 238 -15.45 11.24 11.64
N ASN A 239 -15.76 11.90 12.74
CA ASN A 239 -17.04 11.80 13.43
C ASN A 239 -17.60 13.20 13.73
N THR A 240 -18.82 13.49 13.29
CA THR A 240 -19.39 14.85 13.36
C THR A 240 -19.74 15.33 14.77
N GLU A 241 -19.87 14.42 15.74
CA GLU A 241 -20.29 14.71 17.12
C GLU A 241 -19.15 14.53 18.14
N GLY A 242 -17.89 14.47 17.69
CA GLY A 242 -16.73 14.40 18.59
C GLY A 242 -16.40 13.00 19.10
N GLY A 243 -16.63 11.96 18.29
CA GLY A 243 -16.16 10.60 18.54
C GLY A 243 -14.62 10.44 18.51
N ASN A 244 -14.10 9.34 19.05
CA ASN A 244 -12.66 9.04 18.97
C ASN A 244 -12.31 8.46 17.59
N VAL A 245 -11.26 9.00 16.97
CA VAL A 245 -10.75 8.56 15.68
C VAL A 245 -9.28 8.18 15.84
N ASN A 246 -8.93 6.97 15.40
CA ASN A 246 -7.55 6.50 15.30
C ASN A 246 -7.23 6.13 13.86
N THR A 247 -6.07 6.54 13.37
CA THR A 247 -5.62 6.24 12.01
C THR A 247 -4.13 5.89 12.01
N GLN A 248 -3.74 4.88 11.25
CA GLN A 248 -2.34 4.47 11.13
C GLN A 248 -2.06 3.93 9.73
N VAL A 249 -0.91 4.30 9.18
CA VAL A 249 -0.34 3.73 7.95
C VAL A 249 1.10 3.35 8.22
N ASN A 250 1.50 2.15 7.81
CA ASN A 250 2.89 1.71 7.85
C ASN A 250 3.29 1.19 6.47
N GLY A 251 4.53 1.41 6.08
CA GLY A 251 5.06 0.90 4.82
C GLY A 251 6.53 0.58 4.92
N SER A 252 6.94 -0.39 4.12
CA SER A 252 8.33 -0.83 3.99
C SER A 252 8.56 -1.24 2.56
N ALA A 253 9.68 -0.82 1.98
CA ALA A 253 10.10 -1.24 0.66
C ALA A 253 11.62 -1.48 0.64
N THR A 254 12.02 -2.61 0.06
CA THR A 254 13.41 -2.95 -0.21
C THR A 254 13.58 -3.17 -1.71
N MET A 255 14.64 -2.62 -2.27
CA MET A 255 15.09 -2.86 -3.64
C MET A 255 16.54 -3.31 -3.60
N ASN A 256 16.85 -4.45 -4.20
CA ASN A 256 18.20 -4.97 -4.36
C ASN A 256 18.42 -5.34 -5.84
N GLY A 257 19.01 -4.44 -6.61
CA GLY A 257 19.02 -4.54 -8.06
C GLY A 257 17.59 -4.61 -8.59
N GLY A 258 17.23 -5.72 -9.25
CA GLY A 258 15.86 -5.97 -9.75
C GLY A 258 14.94 -6.76 -8.81
N GLN A 259 15.39 -7.13 -7.62
CA GLN A 259 14.56 -7.79 -6.60
C GLN A 259 13.87 -6.76 -5.73
N HIS A 260 12.54 -6.74 -5.71
CA HIS A 260 11.75 -5.79 -4.93
C HIS A 260 10.82 -6.49 -3.94
N ASP A 261 10.82 -5.98 -2.71
CA ASP A 261 9.99 -6.43 -1.59
C ASP A 261 9.25 -5.23 -0.98
N LEU A 262 7.94 -5.17 -1.15
CA LEU A 262 7.10 -4.06 -0.69
C LEU A 262 6.01 -4.56 0.23
N THR A 263 5.71 -3.79 1.27
CA THR A 263 4.58 -4.00 2.17
C THR A 263 3.94 -2.67 2.53
N GLY A 264 2.61 -2.61 2.50
CA GLY A 264 1.82 -1.48 2.95
C GLY A 264 0.72 -1.95 3.89
N ASN A 265 0.55 -1.28 5.02
CA ASN A 265 -0.45 -1.59 6.03
C ASN A 265 -1.29 -0.35 6.35
N MET A 266 -2.58 -0.54 6.55
CA MET A 266 -3.51 0.50 6.97
C MET A 266 -4.37 0.01 8.13
N HIS A 267 -4.51 0.85 9.16
CA HIS A 267 -5.39 0.59 10.29
C HIS A 267 -6.17 1.85 10.62
N GLY A 268 -7.45 1.69 10.94
CA GLY A 268 -8.26 2.82 11.37
C GLY A 268 -9.41 2.39 12.25
N SER A 269 -9.85 3.28 13.13
CA SER A 269 -11.10 3.13 13.85
C SER A 269 -11.78 4.48 14.08
N VAL A 270 -13.12 4.47 14.04
CA VAL A 270 -13.96 5.62 14.41
C VAL A 270 -15.01 5.10 15.39
N ASN A 271 -15.07 5.69 16.58
CA ASN A 271 -16.05 5.37 17.61
C ASN A 271 -16.87 6.62 17.94
N GLY A 272 -18.13 6.64 17.53
CA GLY A 272 -19.06 7.75 17.77
C GLY A 272 -20.15 7.38 18.77
N ALA A 273 -20.57 8.32 19.61
CA ALA A 273 -21.75 8.14 20.46
C ALA A 273 -23.07 8.38 19.71
N SER A 274 -23.01 9.17 18.63
CA SER A 274 -24.10 9.49 17.71
C SER A 274 -23.53 10.18 16.46
N GLY A 275 -24.41 10.48 15.49
CA GLY A 275 -24.10 11.30 14.33
C GLY A 275 -23.49 10.53 13.17
N ASN A 276 -22.69 11.22 12.36
CA ASN A 276 -22.05 10.64 11.17
C ASN A 276 -20.60 10.26 11.47
N SER A 277 -20.28 8.99 11.29
CA SER A 277 -18.93 8.42 11.33
C SER A 277 -18.51 8.06 9.90
N THR A 278 -17.30 8.42 9.49
CA THR A 278 -16.71 8.05 8.20
C THR A 278 -15.28 7.61 8.41
N LEU A 279 -14.88 6.49 7.78
CA LEU A 279 -13.51 6.01 7.76
C LEU A 279 -13.15 5.61 6.33
N LEU A 280 -12.08 6.21 5.82
CA LEU A 280 -11.48 5.91 4.53
C LEU A 280 -10.07 5.38 4.77
N GLY A 281 -9.67 4.37 4.01
CA GLY A 281 -8.25 4.07 3.84
C GLY A 281 -7.93 3.57 2.45
N ALA A 282 -6.69 3.81 2.04
CA ALA A 282 -6.17 3.32 0.77
C ALA A 282 -4.67 3.04 0.91
N THR A 283 -4.20 2.01 0.22
CA THR A 283 -2.77 1.76 0.01
C THR A 283 -2.51 1.47 -1.46
N ASN A 284 -1.33 1.84 -1.94
CA ASN A 284 -0.84 1.46 -3.25
C ASN A 284 0.64 1.10 -3.13
N ILE A 285 0.99 -0.12 -3.51
CA ILE A 285 2.38 -0.54 -3.67
C ILE A 285 2.65 -0.85 -5.14
N GLN A 286 3.79 -0.40 -5.64
CA GLN A 286 4.15 -0.54 -7.03
C GLN A 286 5.63 -0.86 -7.17
N SER A 287 5.93 -1.81 -8.05
CA SER A 287 7.26 -2.18 -8.47
C SER A 287 7.36 -2.01 -9.98
N ASN A 288 8.24 -1.11 -10.43
CA ASN A 288 8.59 -0.94 -11.83
C ASN A 288 9.84 -1.77 -12.11
N HIS A 289 9.75 -2.71 -13.04
CA HIS A 289 10.88 -3.51 -13.48
C HIS A 289 10.92 -3.54 -15.01
N ILE A 290 12.12 -3.66 -15.59
CA ILE A 290 12.33 -3.61 -17.04
C ILE A 290 11.53 -4.67 -17.82
N SER A 291 11.15 -5.77 -17.15
CA SER A 291 10.37 -6.88 -17.70
C SER A 291 8.87 -6.79 -17.43
N GLY A 292 8.39 -5.76 -16.73
CA GLY A 292 6.97 -5.58 -16.40
C GLY A 292 6.76 -4.86 -15.07
N ASN A 293 5.62 -4.18 -14.94
CA ASN A 293 5.21 -3.52 -13.71
C ASN A 293 4.27 -4.42 -12.92
N SER A 294 4.41 -4.42 -11.60
CA SER A 294 3.48 -5.07 -10.68
C SER A 294 2.96 -4.03 -9.68
N SER A 295 1.68 -4.12 -9.33
CA SER A 295 1.10 -3.26 -8.33
C SER A 295 0.00 -3.97 -7.54
N VAL A 296 -0.16 -3.55 -6.29
CA VAL A 296 -1.27 -3.95 -5.44
C VAL A 296 -1.84 -2.67 -4.83
N SER A 297 -3.09 -2.38 -5.13
CA SER A 297 -3.84 -1.29 -4.50
C SER A 297 -4.96 -1.88 -3.64
N SER A 298 -5.15 -1.31 -2.45
CA SER A 298 -6.28 -1.61 -1.59
C SER A 298 -7.03 -0.34 -1.24
N PHE A 299 -8.34 -0.43 -1.06
CA PHE A 299 -9.15 0.68 -0.56
C PHE A 299 -10.25 0.18 0.37
N ALA A 300 -10.71 1.07 1.25
CA ALA A 300 -11.93 0.91 2.02
C ALA A 300 -12.59 2.28 2.23
N ASP A 301 -13.92 2.31 2.16
CA ASP A 301 -14.74 3.47 2.49
C ASP A 301 -15.93 2.98 3.31
N SER A 302 -16.14 3.57 4.47
CA SER A 302 -17.19 3.15 5.39
C SER A 302 -17.83 4.38 6.02
N LYS A 303 -19.16 4.43 5.97
CA LYS A 303 -19.98 5.53 6.47
C LYS A 303 -21.09 4.96 7.32
N VAL A 304 -21.26 5.53 8.49
CA VAL A 304 -22.32 5.17 9.44
C VAL A 304 -22.98 6.45 9.91
N HIS A 305 -24.30 6.51 9.79
CA HIS A 305 -25.13 7.45 10.50
C HIS A 305 -25.92 6.67 11.55
N SER A 306 -25.90 7.11 12.80
CA SER A 306 -26.73 6.54 13.86
C SER A 306 -27.16 7.61 14.87
N ASP A 307 -28.36 7.47 15.44
CA ASP A 307 -28.80 8.27 16.58
C ASP A 307 -28.34 7.70 17.94
N GLY A 308 -27.73 6.52 17.93
CA GLY A 308 -26.96 5.95 19.04
C GLY A 308 -25.51 5.64 18.66
N SER A 309 -24.89 4.71 19.38
CA SER A 309 -23.46 4.42 19.23
C SER A 309 -23.12 3.87 17.84
N SER A 310 -21.92 4.18 17.34
CA SER A 310 -21.40 3.63 16.10
C SER A 310 -19.91 3.32 16.22
N SER A 311 -19.48 2.25 15.55
CA SER A 311 -18.07 1.90 15.41
C SER A 311 -17.79 1.60 13.94
N ILE A 312 -16.63 2.02 13.45
CA ILE A 312 -16.08 1.59 12.17
C ILE A 312 -14.64 1.15 12.42
N ASN A 313 -14.23 -0.02 11.92
CA ASN A 313 -12.83 -0.46 11.96
C ASN A 313 -12.36 -0.84 10.56
N LEU A 314 -11.10 -0.52 10.28
CA LEU A 314 -10.40 -0.83 9.05
C LEU A 314 -9.08 -1.52 9.36
N ASN A 315 -8.79 -2.59 8.63
CA ASN A 315 -7.49 -3.24 8.63
C ASN A 315 -7.13 -3.71 7.21
N GLY A 316 -5.99 -3.27 6.69
CA GLY A 316 -5.51 -3.67 5.38
C GLY A 316 -4.01 -3.95 5.37
N GLU A 317 -3.61 -4.88 4.51
CA GLU A 317 -2.22 -5.26 4.25
C GLU A 317 -2.08 -5.59 2.76
N THR A 318 -1.06 -5.05 2.12
CA THR A 318 -0.71 -5.30 0.72
C THR A 318 0.76 -5.69 0.65
N VAL A 319 1.08 -6.74 -0.11
CA VAL A 319 2.43 -7.30 -0.24
C VAL A 319 2.74 -7.52 -1.72
N LEU A 320 3.96 -7.17 -2.12
CA LEU A 320 4.50 -7.42 -3.45
C LEU A 320 5.93 -7.92 -3.27
N ASN A 321 6.20 -9.12 -3.77
CA ASN A 321 7.54 -9.67 -3.83
C ASN A 321 7.77 -10.17 -5.26
N THR A 322 8.82 -9.67 -5.92
CA THR A 322 9.12 -10.01 -7.32
C THR A 322 9.43 -11.50 -7.56
N GLU A 323 9.73 -12.27 -6.50
CA GLU A 323 10.00 -13.71 -6.54
C GLU A 323 8.83 -14.58 -6.06
N LYS A 324 8.11 -14.15 -5.01
CA LYS A 324 7.05 -14.92 -4.34
C LYS A 324 5.65 -14.59 -4.86
N GLY A 325 5.48 -13.43 -5.49
CA GLY A 325 4.21 -12.97 -6.02
C GLY A 325 3.55 -11.87 -5.19
N ASN A 326 2.30 -11.57 -5.53
CA ASN A 326 1.55 -10.44 -5.00
C ASN A 326 0.43 -10.94 -4.08
N GLY A 327 0.11 -10.16 -3.05
CA GLY A 327 -0.88 -10.50 -2.04
C GLY A 327 -1.56 -9.27 -1.46
N GLY A 328 -2.77 -9.45 -0.95
CA GLY A 328 -3.46 -8.37 -0.26
C GLY A 328 -4.63 -8.85 0.57
N LYS A 329 -4.94 -8.10 1.63
CA LYS A 329 -6.18 -8.25 2.39
C LYS A 329 -6.65 -6.88 2.83
N VAL A 330 -7.96 -6.65 2.76
CA VAL A 330 -8.60 -5.49 3.35
C VAL A 330 -9.90 -5.95 4.01
N GLY A 331 -10.07 -5.59 5.27
CA GLY A 331 -11.26 -5.82 6.06
C GLY A 331 -11.77 -4.49 6.58
N THR A 332 -13.05 -4.24 6.42
CA THR A 332 -13.74 -3.15 7.09
C THR A 332 -15.01 -3.66 7.73
N ASN A 333 -15.27 -3.24 8.96
CA ASN A 333 -16.52 -3.54 9.64
C ASN A 333 -17.10 -2.27 10.26
N ALA A 334 -18.42 -2.24 10.32
CA ALA A 334 -19.17 -1.18 10.94
C ALA A 334 -20.29 -1.74 11.81
N THR A 335 -20.56 -1.07 12.92
CA THR A 335 -21.73 -1.30 13.76
C THR A 335 -22.44 0.02 14.01
N ALA A 336 -23.76 -0.08 14.16
CA ALA A 336 -24.62 1.03 14.55
C ALA A 336 -25.68 0.54 15.52
N GLU A 337 -25.92 1.30 16.57
CA GLU A 337 -26.99 1.12 17.54
C GLU A 337 -27.87 2.36 17.56
N GLY A 338 -29.16 2.18 17.81
CA GLY A 338 -30.10 3.29 17.94
C GLY A 338 -31.44 2.99 17.28
N THR A 339 -32.32 3.98 17.21
CA THR A 339 -33.64 3.81 16.58
C THR A 339 -33.54 3.94 15.06
N ASN A 340 -32.59 4.74 14.57
CA ASN A 340 -32.32 4.92 13.15
C ASN A 340 -30.84 4.72 12.87
N HIS A 341 -30.55 3.91 11.86
CA HIS A 341 -29.18 3.70 11.41
C HIS A 341 -29.12 3.55 9.89
N HIS A 342 -28.08 4.14 9.30
CA HIS A 342 -27.75 4.00 7.90
C HIS A 342 -26.27 3.75 7.74
N MET A 343 -25.91 2.65 7.10
CA MET A 343 -24.53 2.22 6.94
C MET A 343 -24.24 1.85 5.49
N THR A 344 -23.08 2.26 5.01
CA THR A 344 -22.49 1.77 3.77
C THR A 344 -21.04 1.39 4.05
N VAL A 345 -20.67 0.16 3.72
CA VAL A 345 -19.33 -0.37 3.94
C VAL A 345 -18.86 -0.96 2.62
N GLN A 346 -17.71 -0.52 2.13
CA GLN A 346 -17.13 -1.03 0.90
C GLN A 346 -15.61 -1.14 1.02
N ASN A 347 -15.04 -2.13 0.34
CA ASN A 347 -13.60 -2.23 0.15
C ASN A 347 -13.27 -2.96 -1.14
N GLY A 348 -11.99 -2.99 -1.47
CA GLY A 348 -11.52 -3.83 -2.55
C GLY A 348 -10.01 -3.87 -2.71
N LEU A 349 -9.59 -4.78 -3.60
CA LEU A 349 -8.22 -4.96 -4.06
C LEU A 349 -8.18 -4.83 -5.58
N ASN A 350 -7.14 -4.18 -6.09
CA ASN A 350 -6.76 -4.18 -7.49
C ASN A 350 -5.31 -4.65 -7.59
N ILE A 351 -5.08 -5.73 -8.32
CA ILE A 351 -3.78 -6.41 -8.36
C ILE A 351 -3.38 -6.56 -9.81
N GLN A 352 -2.24 -5.98 -10.15
CA GLN A 352 -1.57 -6.15 -11.42
C GLN A 352 -0.33 -7.00 -11.19
N ASP A 353 -0.29 -8.18 -11.81
CA ASP A 353 0.83 -9.10 -11.76
C ASP A 353 1.12 -9.68 -13.16
N ASN A 354 2.00 -10.68 -13.21
CA ASN A 354 2.37 -11.39 -14.43
C ASN A 354 1.24 -12.26 -14.99
N GLN A 355 0.20 -12.56 -14.19
CA GLN A 355 -0.99 -13.30 -14.63
C GLN A 355 -2.11 -12.37 -15.16
N GLY A 356 -2.01 -11.06 -14.91
CA GLY A 356 -2.91 -10.05 -15.46
C GLY A 356 -3.40 -9.09 -14.39
N GLN A 357 -4.61 -8.57 -14.59
CA GLN A 357 -5.28 -7.70 -13.62
C GLN A 357 -6.40 -8.49 -12.91
N THR A 358 -6.40 -8.46 -11.59
CA THR A 358 -7.47 -9.00 -10.73
C THR A 358 -8.11 -7.85 -9.97
N ILE A 359 -9.44 -7.74 -10.03
CA ILE A 359 -10.19 -6.74 -9.26
C ILE A 359 -11.20 -7.48 -8.38
N ALA A 360 -11.20 -7.15 -7.10
CA ALA A 360 -12.11 -7.70 -6.12
C ALA A 360 -12.72 -6.55 -5.31
N ILE A 361 -14.04 -6.34 -5.44
CA ILE A 361 -14.75 -5.26 -4.75
C ILE A 361 -15.94 -5.85 -3.99
N GLY A 362 -16.02 -5.57 -2.70
CA GLY A 362 -17.16 -5.91 -1.87
C GLY A 362 -17.86 -4.65 -1.38
N ASN A 363 -19.18 -4.65 -1.39
CA ASN A 363 -19.98 -3.55 -0.86
C ASN A 363 -21.21 -4.07 -0.12
N GLY A 364 -21.50 -3.45 1.01
CA GLY A 364 -22.67 -3.74 1.83
C GLY A 364 -23.35 -2.47 2.29
N MET A 365 -24.66 -2.57 2.52
CA MET A 365 -25.48 -1.47 3.04
C MET A 365 -26.51 -1.97 4.05
N VAL A 366 -26.81 -1.15 5.05
CA VAL A 366 -27.93 -1.37 5.99
C VAL A 366 -28.66 -0.05 6.17
N TYR A 367 -29.98 -0.07 6.10
CA TYR A 367 -30.86 1.04 6.44
C TYR A 367 -31.97 0.53 7.35
N GLY A 368 -31.96 0.97 8.62
CA GLY A 368 -32.97 0.61 9.61
C GLY A 368 -33.66 1.85 10.15
N ASN A 369 -34.97 1.76 10.30
CA ASN A 369 -35.83 2.77 10.91
C ASN A 369 -36.77 2.09 11.90
N GLY A 370 -36.80 2.63 13.11
CA GLY A 370 -37.66 2.16 14.19
C GLY A 370 -37.91 3.25 15.23
N THR A 371 -38.53 2.86 16.33
CA THR A 371 -38.80 3.72 17.50
C THR A 371 -38.14 3.20 18.77
N GLU A 372 -37.58 1.99 18.71
CA GLU A 372 -36.88 1.32 19.80
C GLU A 372 -35.43 1.04 19.39
N ASN A 373 -34.55 0.90 20.38
CA ASN A 373 -33.15 0.59 20.13
C ASN A 373 -33.02 -0.68 19.29
N SER A 374 -32.26 -0.56 18.21
CA SER A 374 -32.00 -1.61 17.25
C SER A 374 -30.51 -1.61 16.89
N ASN A 375 -30.00 -2.77 16.46
CA ASN A 375 -28.59 -2.95 16.16
C ASN A 375 -28.41 -3.36 14.71
N ALA A 376 -27.34 -2.88 14.09
CA ALA A 376 -26.91 -3.34 12.78
C ALA A 376 -25.40 -3.49 12.70
N SER A 377 -24.96 -4.41 11.85
CA SER A 377 -23.55 -4.60 11.52
C SER A 377 -23.36 -4.90 10.04
N MET A 378 -22.21 -4.49 9.52
CA MET A 378 -21.79 -4.82 8.16
C MET A 378 -20.29 -5.06 8.17
N ALA A 379 -19.84 -6.16 7.57
CA ALA A 379 -18.44 -6.48 7.39
C ALA A 379 -18.17 -6.84 5.93
N VAL A 380 -17.09 -6.28 5.39
CA VAL A 380 -16.58 -6.61 4.06
C VAL A 380 -15.13 -7.04 4.24
N ASP A 381 -14.79 -8.25 3.83
CA ASP A 381 -13.44 -8.81 3.87
C ASP A 381 -13.05 -9.27 2.47
N THR A 382 -12.03 -8.61 1.90
CA THR A 382 -11.46 -8.96 0.60
C THR A 382 -10.03 -9.43 0.79
N LYS A 383 -9.67 -10.55 0.17
CA LYS A 383 -8.34 -11.18 0.24
C LYS A 383 -7.89 -11.62 -1.14
N TYR A 384 -6.60 -11.60 -1.38
CA TYR A 384 -5.91 -12.18 -2.51
C TYR A 384 -4.59 -12.81 -2.04
N ASN A 385 -4.29 -14.01 -2.52
CA ASN A 385 -3.06 -14.72 -2.19
C ASN A 385 -2.14 -14.86 -3.40
N GLU A 386 -0.89 -15.22 -3.12
CA GLU A 386 0.18 -15.44 -4.10
C GLU A 386 -0.14 -16.52 -5.16
N ASN A 387 -1.17 -17.34 -4.93
CA ASN A 387 -1.64 -18.36 -5.87
C ASN A 387 -2.72 -17.85 -6.84
N GLY A 388 -2.99 -16.54 -6.89
CA GLY A 388 -3.98 -15.94 -7.80
C GLY A 388 -5.43 -16.07 -7.33
N ASN A 389 -5.67 -16.45 -6.08
CA ASN A 389 -7.02 -16.63 -5.55
C ASN A 389 -7.47 -15.39 -4.79
N ALA A 390 -8.50 -14.72 -5.28
CA ALA A 390 -9.25 -13.74 -4.51
C ALA A 390 -10.43 -14.40 -3.78
N GLN A 391 -10.77 -13.83 -2.63
CA GLN A 391 -11.95 -14.15 -1.86
C GLN A 391 -12.56 -12.84 -1.36
N ILE A 392 -13.87 -12.68 -1.55
CA ILE A 392 -14.65 -11.62 -0.90
C ILE A 392 -15.70 -12.27 -0.03
N ILE A 393 -15.85 -11.75 1.18
CA ILE A 393 -16.94 -12.06 2.09
C ILE A 393 -17.62 -10.75 2.46
N VAL A 394 -18.90 -10.63 2.15
CA VAL A 394 -19.73 -9.51 2.61
C VAL A 394 -20.79 -10.06 3.53
N ASN A 395 -20.82 -9.59 4.78
CA ASN A 395 -21.73 -10.04 5.83
C ASN A 395 -22.51 -8.85 6.38
N GLY A 396 -23.82 -8.85 6.15
CA GLY A 396 -24.74 -7.93 6.79
C GLY A 396 -25.59 -8.59 7.86
N ASP A 397 -25.77 -7.93 9.00
CA ASP A 397 -26.80 -8.26 9.98
C ASP A 397 -27.52 -6.99 10.44
N GLY A 398 -28.82 -7.06 10.73
CA GLY A 398 -29.58 -5.88 11.07
C GLY A 398 -30.89 -6.18 11.78
N GLN A 399 -31.28 -5.26 12.66
CA GLN A 399 -32.54 -5.27 13.37
C GLN A 399 -33.23 -3.92 13.24
N ALA A 400 -34.57 -3.91 13.20
CA ALA A 400 -35.36 -2.69 13.31
C ALA A 400 -36.60 -2.95 14.19
N HIS A 401 -36.72 -2.21 15.29
CA HIS A 401 -37.77 -2.40 16.28
C HIS A 401 -38.64 -1.16 16.46
N SER A 402 -39.96 -1.37 16.54
CA SER A 402 -40.91 -0.31 16.88
C SER A 402 -41.97 -0.77 17.87
N ASN A 403 -42.44 0.18 18.69
CA ASN A 403 -43.54 -0.02 19.63
C ASN A 403 -44.65 1.00 19.37
N GLY A 404 -45.84 0.53 18.97
CA GLY A 404 -46.96 1.43 18.62
C GLY A 404 -46.77 2.20 17.31
N ALA A 405 -45.79 1.81 16.49
CA ALA A 405 -45.42 2.48 15.24
C ALA A 405 -44.88 1.46 14.21
N ASN A 406 -44.63 1.94 13.00
CA ASN A 406 -44.07 1.14 11.92
C ASN A 406 -42.54 0.98 12.10
N SER A 407 -41.99 -0.12 11.60
CA SER A 407 -40.53 -0.31 11.49
C SER A 407 -40.16 -0.83 10.10
N SER A 408 -38.94 -0.54 9.66
CA SER A 408 -38.44 -1.02 8.38
C SER A 408 -36.95 -1.30 8.41
N LEU A 409 -36.53 -2.38 7.74
CA LEU A 409 -35.12 -2.73 7.55
C LEU A 409 -34.85 -3.04 6.07
N THR A 410 -33.81 -2.44 5.52
CA THR A 410 -33.24 -2.80 4.21
C THR A 410 -31.79 -3.18 4.40
N ILE A 411 -31.39 -4.36 3.91
CA ILE A 411 -30.01 -4.83 4.00
C ILE A 411 -29.52 -5.42 2.68
N GLY A 412 -28.28 -5.11 2.31
CA GLY A 412 -27.69 -5.57 1.07
C GLY A 412 -26.23 -5.98 1.25
N ALA A 413 -25.84 -7.09 0.65
CA ALA A 413 -24.46 -7.55 0.51
C ALA A 413 -24.17 -7.88 -0.96
N ASN A 414 -23.16 -7.25 -1.55
CA ASN A 414 -22.77 -7.51 -2.93
C ASN A 414 -21.27 -7.69 -3.05
N ALA A 415 -20.85 -8.60 -3.91
CA ALA A 415 -19.46 -8.83 -4.23
C ALA A 415 -19.28 -8.98 -5.74
N ASP A 416 -18.31 -8.23 -6.28
CA ASP A 416 -17.88 -8.29 -7.67
C ASP A 416 -16.42 -8.72 -7.71
N ILE A 417 -16.14 -9.79 -8.46
CA ILE A 417 -14.80 -10.35 -8.56
C ILE A 417 -14.48 -10.64 -10.04
N SER A 418 -13.34 -10.17 -10.52
CA SER A 418 -12.84 -10.46 -11.86
C SER A 418 -11.49 -11.18 -11.82
N ASN A 419 -11.28 -12.06 -12.80
CA ASN A 419 -10.09 -12.86 -13.05
C ASN A 419 -9.71 -13.85 -11.92
N THR A 420 -10.67 -14.41 -11.17
CA THR A 420 -10.36 -15.35 -10.06
C THR A 420 -11.52 -16.28 -9.65
N TYR A 421 -11.37 -17.05 -8.55
CA TYR A 421 -12.04 -18.34 -8.37
C TYR A 421 -13.16 -18.42 -7.31
N VAL A 422 -13.21 -17.58 -6.25
CA VAL A 422 -14.22 -17.78 -5.17
C VAL A 422 -14.74 -16.47 -4.56
N GLY A 423 -16.06 -16.37 -4.34
CA GLY A 423 -16.66 -15.27 -3.56
C GLY A 423 -17.84 -15.70 -2.68
N THR A 424 -18.23 -14.87 -1.72
CA THR A 424 -19.40 -15.12 -0.87
C THR A 424 -20.08 -13.81 -0.45
N ALA A 425 -21.40 -13.74 -0.57
CA ALA A 425 -22.22 -12.62 -0.09
C ALA A 425 -23.34 -13.15 0.83
N LEU A 426 -23.38 -12.71 2.08
CA LEU A 426 -24.37 -13.11 3.07
C LEU A 426 -25.06 -11.88 3.68
N SER A 427 -26.37 -11.97 3.85
CA SER A 427 -27.13 -10.97 4.60
C SER A 427 -28.23 -11.64 5.42
N ASN A 428 -28.36 -11.19 6.67
CA ASN A 428 -29.41 -11.59 7.58
C ASN A 428 -30.07 -10.35 8.16
N GLY A 429 -31.34 -10.45 8.56
CA GLY A 429 -31.92 -9.39 9.37
C GLY A 429 -33.34 -9.68 9.85
N ALA A 430 -33.80 -8.82 10.75
CA ALA A 430 -35.11 -8.92 11.37
C ALA A 430 -35.76 -7.55 11.57
N ALA A 431 -37.05 -7.42 11.26
CA ALA A 431 -37.85 -6.24 11.59
C ALA A 431 -39.06 -6.61 12.46
N SER A 432 -39.38 -5.81 13.47
CA SER A 432 -40.60 -5.97 14.27
C SER A 432 -41.25 -4.65 14.66
N GLY A 433 -42.58 -4.58 14.63
CA GLY A 433 -43.36 -3.35 14.84
C GLY A 433 -44.86 -3.57 14.62
N GLU A 434 -45.68 -2.51 14.69
CA GLU A 434 -47.13 -2.58 14.40
C GLU A 434 -47.45 -2.80 12.92
N THR A 435 -46.61 -2.24 12.05
CA THR A 435 -46.51 -2.63 10.64
C THR A 435 -45.03 -2.68 10.32
N ASN A 436 -44.54 -3.83 9.86
CA ASN A 436 -43.12 -3.99 9.57
C ASN A 436 -42.85 -4.50 8.15
N GLY A 437 -41.75 -4.03 7.60
CA GLY A 437 -41.27 -4.38 6.28
C GLY A 437 -39.78 -4.65 6.29
N MET A 438 -39.36 -5.77 5.72
CA MET A 438 -37.95 -6.06 5.49
C MET A 438 -37.68 -6.38 4.02
N ALA A 439 -36.66 -5.77 3.46
CA ALA A 439 -36.11 -6.14 2.16
C ALA A 439 -34.64 -6.49 2.32
N GLY A 440 -34.17 -7.52 1.63
CA GLY A 440 -32.73 -7.63 1.46
C GLY A 440 -32.26 -8.36 0.23
N ASN A 441 -31.02 -8.07 -0.12
CA ASN A 441 -30.35 -8.58 -1.30
C ASN A 441 -28.97 -9.15 -0.96
N ALA A 442 -28.65 -10.32 -1.52
CA ALA A 442 -27.28 -10.81 -1.58
C ALA A 442 -26.93 -11.11 -3.03
N SER A 443 -25.88 -10.50 -3.58
CA SER A 443 -25.45 -10.79 -4.94
C SER A 443 -23.96 -11.06 -5.04
N LEU A 444 -23.61 -12.03 -5.88
CA LEU A 444 -22.23 -12.36 -6.18
C LEU A 444 -22.05 -12.46 -7.70
N ASN A 445 -21.05 -11.77 -8.20
CA ASN A 445 -20.63 -11.81 -9.59
C ASN A 445 -19.16 -12.20 -9.64
N VAL A 446 -18.86 -13.32 -10.31
CA VAL A 446 -17.48 -13.82 -10.47
C VAL A 446 -17.20 -14.06 -11.95
N ASP A 447 -16.21 -13.37 -12.48
CA ASP A 447 -15.62 -13.62 -13.80
C ASP A 447 -14.28 -14.31 -13.60
N GLY A 448 -14.14 -15.59 -13.98
CA GLY A 448 -12.97 -16.39 -13.62
C GLY A 448 -12.70 -17.62 -14.50
N GLY A 449 -11.62 -18.34 -14.16
CA GLY A 449 -11.17 -19.54 -14.86
C GLY A 449 -11.80 -20.85 -14.36
N SER A 450 -11.07 -21.96 -14.44
CA SER A 450 -11.53 -23.24 -13.88
C SER A 450 -11.64 -23.20 -12.35
N GLY A 451 -12.77 -23.60 -11.78
CA GLY A 451 -12.96 -23.65 -10.32
C GLY A 451 -13.71 -22.43 -9.75
N THR A 452 -14.19 -21.52 -10.61
CA THR A 452 -15.08 -20.42 -10.23
C THR A 452 -16.31 -20.93 -9.50
N GLY A 453 -16.53 -20.43 -8.28
CA GLY A 453 -17.70 -20.74 -7.49
C GLY A 453 -18.00 -19.66 -6.46
N GLY A 454 -19.04 -19.89 -5.66
CA GLY A 454 -19.42 -18.99 -4.61
C GLY A 454 -20.84 -19.16 -4.14
N SER A 455 -21.27 -18.33 -3.20
CA SER A 455 -22.62 -18.37 -2.65
C SER A 455 -23.16 -16.98 -2.35
N ALA A 456 -24.45 -16.80 -2.60
CA ALA A 456 -25.22 -15.67 -2.13
C ALA A 456 -26.38 -16.18 -1.26
N VAL A 457 -26.49 -15.66 -0.03
CA VAL A 457 -27.49 -16.08 0.96
C VAL A 457 -28.16 -14.84 1.54
N MET A 458 -29.50 -14.86 1.58
CA MET A 458 -30.31 -13.84 2.20
C MET A 458 -31.38 -14.48 3.08
N GLU A 459 -31.38 -14.12 4.36
CA GLU A 459 -32.42 -14.52 5.32
C GLU A 459 -33.07 -13.29 5.96
N ALA A 460 -34.39 -13.28 5.99
CA ALA A 460 -35.14 -12.13 6.47
C ALA A 460 -36.34 -12.55 7.33
N TRP A 461 -36.52 -11.85 8.44
CA TRP A 461 -37.59 -12.09 9.41
C TRP A 461 -38.44 -10.84 9.62
N GLY A 462 -39.75 -11.03 9.69
CA GLY A 462 -40.72 -9.99 10.04
C GLY A 462 -41.70 -10.53 11.07
N GLY A 463 -42.24 -9.66 11.93
CA GLY A 463 -43.23 -10.08 12.90
C GLY A 463 -43.53 -9.06 13.97
N GLY A 464 -44.59 -9.28 14.73
CA GLY A 464 -44.98 -8.35 15.79
C GLY A 464 -46.48 -8.26 15.96
N LYS A 465 -46.93 -7.13 16.49
CA LYS A 465 -48.34 -6.75 16.50
C LYS A 465 -48.68 -6.25 15.10
N GLY A 466 -49.83 -6.58 14.52
CA GLY A 466 -50.20 -6.06 13.20
C GLY A 466 -49.46 -6.71 12.01
N ASP A 467 -49.39 -6.01 10.88
CA ASP A 467 -49.03 -6.58 9.58
C ASP A 467 -47.51 -6.68 9.38
N SER A 468 -47.04 -7.74 8.70
CA SER A 468 -45.62 -7.96 8.42
C SER A 468 -45.40 -8.35 6.96
N SER A 469 -44.30 -7.86 6.38
CA SER A 469 -43.87 -8.23 5.02
C SER A 469 -42.36 -8.38 4.93
N VAL A 470 -41.92 -9.38 4.18
CA VAL A 470 -40.51 -9.68 3.96
C VAL A 470 -40.28 -10.01 2.48
N PHE A 471 -39.20 -9.46 1.93
CA PHE A 471 -38.71 -9.75 0.58
C PHE A 471 -37.21 -10.09 0.59
N THR A 472 -36.83 -11.18 -0.06
CA THR A 472 -35.42 -11.57 -0.23
C THR A 472 -35.08 -11.77 -1.71
N ASN A 473 -33.89 -11.34 -2.08
CA ASN A 473 -33.33 -11.52 -3.42
C ASN A 473 -31.90 -12.04 -3.32
N THR A 474 -31.61 -13.18 -3.93
CA THR A 474 -30.24 -13.66 -4.07
C THR A 474 -29.86 -13.91 -5.51
N GLY A 475 -28.69 -13.43 -5.92
CA GLY A 475 -28.16 -13.56 -7.28
C GLY A 475 -26.76 -14.15 -7.31
N LEU A 476 -26.50 -15.04 -8.26
CA LEU A 476 -25.17 -15.57 -8.55
C LEU A 476 -24.94 -15.52 -10.06
N THR A 477 -23.98 -14.69 -10.47
CA THR A 477 -23.49 -14.63 -11.85
C THR A 477 -22.08 -15.21 -11.87
N LEU A 478 -21.87 -16.28 -12.64
CA LEU A 478 -20.58 -16.92 -12.81
C LEU A 478 -20.25 -16.95 -14.29
N LYS A 479 -19.18 -16.26 -14.66
CA LYS A 479 -18.57 -16.40 -15.97
C LYS A 479 -17.33 -17.29 -15.82
N GLN A 480 -17.35 -18.39 -16.55
CA GLN A 480 -16.27 -19.37 -16.62
C GLN A 480 -15.88 -19.52 -18.08
N TRP A 481 -14.75 -18.91 -18.47
CA TRP A 481 -14.35 -18.78 -19.87
C TRP A 481 -15.47 -18.13 -20.72
N GLU A 482 -15.99 -18.83 -21.74
CA GLU A 482 -17.10 -18.38 -22.61
C GLU A 482 -18.50 -18.73 -22.06
N GLN A 483 -18.58 -19.41 -20.91
CA GLN A 483 -19.87 -19.82 -20.32
C GLN A 483 -20.32 -18.82 -19.27
N LEU A 484 -21.55 -18.32 -19.42
CA LEU A 484 -22.20 -17.45 -18.45
C LEU A 484 -23.33 -18.21 -17.76
N ARG A 485 -23.26 -18.33 -16.45
CA ARG A 485 -24.31 -18.92 -15.62
C ARG A 485 -24.91 -17.83 -14.75
N ASN A 486 -26.21 -17.59 -14.88
CA ASN A 486 -26.90 -16.58 -14.09
C ASN A 486 -28.08 -17.21 -13.36
N ILE A 487 -28.05 -17.11 -12.05
CA ILE A 487 -29.01 -17.72 -11.14
C ILE A 487 -29.58 -16.63 -10.26
N THR A 488 -30.91 -16.60 -10.14
CA THR A 488 -31.60 -15.66 -9.26
C THR A 488 -32.71 -16.37 -8.50
N VAL A 489 -32.79 -16.12 -7.20
CA VAL A 489 -33.83 -16.65 -6.31
C VAL A 489 -34.49 -15.48 -5.59
N ASN A 490 -35.81 -15.42 -5.66
CA ASN A 490 -36.62 -14.37 -5.03
C ASN A 490 -37.66 -15.00 -4.10
N GLY A 491 -37.78 -14.42 -2.91
CA GLY A 491 -38.72 -14.80 -1.89
C GLY A 491 -39.57 -13.62 -1.47
N GLY A 492 -40.87 -13.84 -1.26
CA GLY A 492 -41.78 -12.82 -0.77
C GLY A 492 -42.84 -13.41 0.16
N VAL A 493 -42.96 -12.86 1.36
CA VAL A 493 -43.93 -13.28 2.37
C VAL A 493 -44.64 -12.06 2.94
N SER A 494 -45.94 -12.19 3.15
CA SER A 494 -46.72 -11.20 3.91
C SER A 494 -47.75 -11.88 4.79
N ALA A 495 -48.08 -11.25 5.91
CA ALA A 495 -49.14 -11.67 6.80
C ALA A 495 -49.83 -10.44 7.38
N SER A 496 -51.16 -10.51 7.53
CA SER A 496 -51.96 -9.47 8.16
C SER A 496 -52.82 -10.03 9.29
N GLY A 497 -52.94 -9.29 10.40
CA GLY A 497 -53.66 -9.70 11.60
C GLY A 497 -53.08 -9.10 12.89
N ASP A 498 -53.69 -9.37 14.05
CA ASP A 498 -53.28 -8.77 15.33
C ASP A 498 -51.86 -9.17 15.75
N ARG A 499 -51.43 -10.39 15.39
CA ARG A 499 -50.06 -10.88 15.56
C ARG A 499 -49.64 -11.66 14.33
N THR A 500 -48.49 -11.32 13.77
CA THR A 500 -47.95 -11.96 12.57
C THR A 500 -46.49 -12.38 12.77
N GLN A 501 -46.07 -13.40 12.02
CA GLN A 501 -44.67 -13.80 11.90
C GLN A 501 -44.43 -14.32 10.49
N VAL A 502 -43.44 -13.75 9.82
CA VAL A 502 -43.05 -14.09 8.43
C VAL A 502 -41.54 -14.31 8.35
N ASN A 503 -41.13 -15.23 7.49
CA ASN A 503 -39.73 -15.56 7.24
C ASN A 503 -39.54 -15.91 5.77
N SER A 504 -38.51 -15.32 5.16
CA SER A 504 -38.08 -15.61 3.81
C SER A 504 -36.60 -15.97 3.82
N PHE A 505 -36.26 -17.09 3.21
CA PHE A 505 -34.90 -17.56 3.02
C PHE A 505 -34.67 -17.79 1.52
N SER A 506 -33.57 -17.25 1.01
CA SER A 506 -33.13 -17.45 -0.37
C SER A 506 -31.64 -17.72 -0.37
N MET A 507 -31.23 -18.79 -1.05
CA MET A 507 -29.84 -19.18 -1.20
C MET A 507 -29.57 -19.66 -2.61
N VAL A 508 -28.42 -19.25 -3.11
CA VAL A 508 -27.80 -19.83 -4.28
C VAL A 508 -26.33 -20.11 -3.99
N SER A 509 -25.84 -21.26 -4.42
CA SER A 509 -24.42 -21.58 -4.39
C SER A 509 -23.99 -22.41 -5.59
N ASP A 510 -22.77 -22.21 -6.04
CA ASP A 510 -22.08 -23.09 -6.98
C ASP A 510 -20.77 -23.54 -6.35
N LYS A 511 -20.59 -24.85 -6.23
CA LYS A 511 -19.34 -25.46 -5.78
C LYS A 511 -18.87 -26.47 -6.82
N ASN A 512 -17.81 -26.12 -7.53
CA ASN A 512 -17.22 -26.96 -8.58
C ASN A 512 -18.25 -27.40 -9.65
N GLY A 513 -19.14 -26.49 -10.06
CA GLY A 513 -20.18 -26.76 -11.05
C GLY A 513 -21.44 -27.44 -10.50
N MET A 514 -21.48 -27.78 -9.20
CA MET A 514 -22.69 -28.22 -8.52
C MET A 514 -23.46 -27.02 -8.00
N GLN A 515 -24.63 -26.78 -8.59
CA GLN A 515 -25.52 -25.67 -8.24
C GLN A 515 -26.54 -26.12 -7.20
N THR A 516 -26.65 -25.37 -6.11
CA THR A 516 -27.67 -25.56 -5.08
C THR A 516 -28.49 -24.29 -4.97
N LEU A 517 -29.81 -24.45 -4.95
CA LEU A 517 -30.77 -23.37 -4.82
C LEU A 517 -31.75 -23.77 -3.72
N GLU A 518 -31.96 -22.87 -2.76
CA GLU A 518 -32.95 -23.06 -1.71
C GLU A 518 -33.80 -21.79 -1.58
N ASN A 519 -35.11 -21.98 -1.49
CA ASN A 519 -36.08 -20.90 -1.36
C ASN A 519 -37.19 -21.35 -0.42
N SER A 520 -37.25 -20.76 0.79
CA SER A 520 -38.16 -21.18 1.86
C SER A 520 -38.92 -19.99 2.40
N GLN A 521 -40.23 -20.10 2.44
CA GLN A 521 -41.15 -19.00 2.72
C GLN A 521 -42.16 -19.46 3.77
N LYS A 522 -42.21 -18.80 4.92
CA LYS A 522 -43.06 -19.17 6.05
C LYS A 522 -43.86 -17.97 6.53
N ALA A 523 -45.17 -18.13 6.68
CA ALA A 523 -46.06 -17.09 7.19
C ALA A 523 -46.99 -17.66 8.25
N SER A 524 -47.25 -16.88 9.30
CA SER A 524 -48.30 -17.14 10.27
C SER A 524 -48.97 -15.83 10.68
N SER A 525 -50.28 -15.91 10.93
CA SER A 525 -51.08 -14.79 11.40
C SER A 525 -52.14 -15.29 12.38
N SER A 526 -52.44 -14.47 13.38
CA SER A 526 -53.54 -14.65 14.31
C SER A 526 -54.21 -13.31 14.60
N SER A 527 -55.54 -13.28 14.60
CA SER A 527 -56.33 -12.10 14.94
C SER A 527 -57.62 -12.51 15.63
N LYS A 528 -58.18 -11.64 16.47
CA LYS A 528 -59.57 -11.78 16.95
C LYS A 528 -60.58 -11.55 15.81
N GLY A 529 -60.18 -10.87 14.74
CA GLY A 529 -60.96 -10.60 13.54
C GLY A 529 -60.48 -11.39 12.33
N SER A 530 -60.16 -10.69 11.23
CA SER A 530 -59.63 -11.31 10.01
C SER A 530 -58.11 -11.46 10.07
N SER A 531 -57.60 -12.60 9.62
CA SER A 531 -56.18 -12.88 9.47
C SER A 531 -55.90 -13.43 8.07
N SER A 532 -54.78 -13.01 7.47
CA SER A 532 -54.30 -13.57 6.21
C SER A 532 -52.79 -13.83 6.27
N ALA A 533 -52.34 -14.82 5.50
CA ALA A 533 -50.94 -15.19 5.37
C ALA A 533 -50.70 -15.63 3.92
N SER A 534 -49.65 -15.10 3.30
CA SER A 534 -49.29 -15.35 1.90
C SER A 534 -47.78 -15.56 1.80
N ALA A 535 -47.38 -16.59 1.05
CA ALA A 535 -45.99 -16.93 0.81
C ALA A 535 -45.82 -17.21 -0.69
N SER A 536 -44.76 -16.65 -1.29
CA SER A 536 -44.44 -16.80 -2.71
C SER A 536 -42.95 -17.03 -2.88
N SER A 537 -42.59 -18.02 -3.69
CA SER A 537 -41.22 -18.33 -4.07
C SER A 537 -41.09 -18.36 -5.59
N PHE A 538 -39.99 -17.79 -6.08
CA PHE A 538 -39.67 -17.76 -7.49
C PHE A 538 -38.17 -17.97 -7.70
N THR A 539 -37.82 -18.78 -8.71
CA THR A 539 -36.43 -19.15 -9.00
C THR A 539 -36.22 -19.16 -10.51
N ILE A 540 -35.17 -18.48 -10.97
CA ILE A 540 -34.70 -18.49 -12.35
C ILE A 540 -33.32 -19.14 -12.41
N LEU A 541 -33.18 -20.14 -13.26
CA LEU A 541 -31.90 -20.70 -13.66
C LEU A 541 -31.69 -20.44 -15.17
N LYS A 542 -30.71 -19.60 -15.52
CA LYS A 542 -30.30 -19.35 -16.91
C LYS A 542 -28.90 -19.91 -17.14
N ARG A 543 -28.75 -20.68 -18.23
CA ARG A 543 -27.49 -21.27 -18.68
C ARG A 543 -27.12 -20.73 -20.05
#